data_AF-A0A9Q9EQW3-F1
#
_entry.id   AF-A0A9Q9EQW3-F1
#
_cell.length_a   1.000
_cell.length_b   1.000
_cell.length_c   1.000
_cell.angle_alpha   90.00
_cell.angle_beta   90.00
_cell.angle_gamma   90.00
#
_symmetry.space_group_name_H-M   'P 1'
#
loop_
_entity.id
_entity.type
_entity.pdbx_description
1 polymer ?
#
loop_
_entity_poly.entity_id
_entity_poly.type
_entity_poly.pdbx_seq_one_letter_code
_entity_poly.pdbx_strand_id
1 'polypeptide(L)'
;MDDDDILQLPADTLAALAEFQSERDAKVKEFENLKTKAENDFENGSGKLSMDLFGEDWNASQFWYTDDTARLLAQQLLKDATDESAIAVVSAPSVYVALRNILAENQSTIKPTLCLLEYDRRFEVVGADFEFYDFQQPLRLSSSLKGKFDRIICDPPFLSEDCQTKTALTARYLAKAWETQAEQDLRFISCTGERMESHIVRIYAKIGVKTTTFEPEHSKGLGNEFRCYSNFECDSWRWRSS
;
A
#
# COMPACT_ATOMS: atom_id res chain seq x y z
N MET A 1 49.28 -21.83 35.08
CA MET A 1 48.03 -21.39 35.74
C MET A 1 47.41 -20.47 34.74
N ASP A 2 46.47 -21.02 33.98
CA ASP A 2 45.76 -20.31 32.92
C ASP A 2 44.67 -19.49 33.60
N ASP A 3 44.87 -18.17 33.67
CA ASP A 3 43.80 -17.25 33.98
C ASP A 3 42.93 -17.15 32.73
N ASP A 4 41.76 -17.79 32.81
CA ASP A 4 40.65 -17.60 31.88
C ASP A 4 40.37 -16.10 31.74
N ASP A 5 40.77 -15.54 30.61
CA ASP A 5 40.43 -14.18 30.18
C ASP A 5 38.92 -14.15 29.94
N ILE A 6 38.14 -13.87 30.99
CA ILE A 6 36.68 -13.76 30.91
C ILE A 6 36.36 -12.57 30.02
N LEU A 7 36.07 -12.86 28.75
CA LEU A 7 35.56 -11.91 27.77
C LEU A 7 34.24 -11.32 28.27
N GLN A 8 34.31 -10.20 29.01
CA GLN A 8 33.13 -9.45 29.43
C GLN A 8 32.69 -8.52 28.30
N LEU A 9 31.40 -8.57 27.97
CA LEU A 9 30.79 -7.64 27.01
C LEU A 9 30.99 -6.19 27.47
N PRO A 10 31.53 -5.30 26.62
CA PRO A 10 31.68 -3.89 26.95
C PRO A 10 30.34 -3.27 27.39
N ALA A 11 30.38 -2.34 28.35
CA ALA A 11 29.19 -1.70 28.90
C ALA A 11 28.32 -1.04 27.81
N ASP A 12 28.94 -0.48 26.78
CA ASP A 12 28.27 0.14 25.63
C ASP A 12 27.48 -0.91 24.81
N THR A 13 27.97 -2.15 24.72
CA THR A 13 27.29 -3.24 24.00
C THR A 13 26.10 -3.76 24.78
N LEU A 14 26.19 -3.79 26.12
CA LEU A 14 25.07 -4.16 27.00
C LEU A 14 23.96 -3.10 26.96
N ALA A 15 24.31 -1.82 26.93
CA ALA A 15 23.34 -0.73 26.78
C ALA A 15 22.59 -0.81 25.45
N ALA A 16 23.31 -1.00 24.34
CA ALA A 16 22.70 -1.18 23.01
C ALA A 16 21.81 -2.43 22.94
N LEU A 17 22.19 -3.53 23.60
CA LEU A 17 21.36 -4.74 23.69
C LEU A 17 20.09 -4.51 24.50
N ALA A 18 20.16 -3.79 25.62
CA ALA A 18 19.01 -3.45 26.44
C ALA A 18 18.03 -2.52 25.71
N GLU A 19 18.55 -1.53 24.98
CA GLU A 19 17.77 -0.64 24.13
C GLU A 19 17.07 -1.42 23.01
N PHE A 20 17.80 -2.28 22.30
CA PHE A 20 17.24 -3.15 21.26
C PHE A 20 16.13 -4.08 21.79
N GLN A 21 16.33 -4.66 22.98
CA GLN A 21 15.32 -5.51 23.62
C GLN A 21 14.07 -4.71 24.00
N SER A 22 14.25 -3.51 24.58
CA SER A 22 13.14 -2.62 24.94
C SER A 22 12.34 -2.17 23.72
N GLU A 23 13.01 -1.80 22.62
CA GLU A 23 12.34 -1.46 21.35
C GLU A 23 11.53 -2.64 20.80
N ARG A 24 12.11 -3.84 20.83
CA ARG A 24 11.44 -5.05 20.35
C ARG A 24 10.21 -5.39 21.20
N ASP A 25 10.32 -5.31 22.51
CA ASP A 25 9.22 -5.60 23.42
C ASP A 25 8.11 -4.55 23.31
N ALA A 26 8.47 -3.27 23.09
CA ALA A 26 7.50 -2.21 22.79
C ALA A 26 6.74 -2.48 21.48
N LYS A 27 7.45 -2.86 20.41
CA LYS A 27 6.85 -3.22 19.11
C LYS A 27 5.92 -4.41 19.22
N VAL A 28 6.31 -5.46 19.94
CA VAL A 28 5.46 -6.64 20.19
C VAL A 28 4.19 -6.21 20.93
N LYS A 29 4.32 -5.39 21.97
CA LYS A 29 3.16 -4.91 22.74
C LYS A 29 2.22 -4.05 21.89
N GLU A 30 2.76 -3.15 21.06
CA GLU A 30 1.98 -2.34 20.14
C GLU A 30 1.24 -3.19 19.10
N PHE A 31 1.94 -4.16 18.51
CA PHE A 31 1.37 -5.11 17.55
C PHE A 31 0.22 -5.92 18.16
N GLU A 32 0.42 -6.52 19.34
CA GLU A 32 -0.61 -7.30 20.03
C GLU A 32 -1.83 -6.44 20.41
N ASN A 33 -1.59 -5.19 20.82
CA ASN A 33 -2.67 -4.24 21.09
C ASN A 33 -3.46 -3.87 19.83
N LEU A 34 -2.78 -3.59 18.72
CA LEU A 34 -3.42 -3.28 17.44
C LEU A 34 -4.19 -4.47 16.90
N LYS A 35 -3.61 -5.67 16.95
CA LYS A 35 -4.26 -6.91 16.55
C LYS A 35 -5.51 -7.17 17.38
N THR A 36 -5.40 -7.08 18.70
CA THR A 36 -6.54 -7.26 19.61
C THR A 36 -7.64 -6.23 19.34
N LYS A 37 -7.28 -4.97 19.07
CA LYS A 37 -8.27 -3.93 18.70
C LYS A 37 -8.93 -4.21 17.36
N ALA A 38 -8.14 -4.58 16.34
CA ALA A 38 -8.67 -4.92 15.02
C ALA A 38 -9.60 -6.15 15.07
N GLU A 39 -9.25 -7.17 15.85
CA GLU A 39 -10.11 -8.34 16.10
C GLU A 39 -11.38 -7.96 16.85
N ASN A 40 -11.28 -7.16 17.92
CA ASN A 40 -12.45 -6.70 18.68
C ASN A 40 -13.38 -5.79 17.86
N ASP A 41 -12.85 -4.89 17.04
CA ASP A 41 -13.66 -4.03 16.17
C ASP A 41 -14.32 -4.87 15.08
N PHE A 42 -13.62 -5.86 14.53
CA PHE A 42 -14.19 -6.80 13.57
C PHE A 42 -15.30 -7.69 14.18
N GLU A 43 -15.13 -8.18 15.41
CA GLU A 43 -16.10 -9.05 16.09
C GLU A 43 -17.26 -8.30 16.76
N ASN A 44 -17.01 -7.16 17.40
CA ASN A 44 -17.96 -6.47 18.27
C ASN A 44 -18.49 -5.14 17.69
N GLY A 45 -17.91 -4.62 16.60
CA GLY A 45 -18.19 -3.28 16.09
C GLY A 45 -18.23 -3.21 14.56
N SER A 46 -19.36 -3.58 13.96
CA SER A 46 -19.69 -3.40 12.52
C SER A 46 -18.99 -4.30 11.49
N GLY A 47 -17.99 -5.10 11.86
CA GLY A 47 -17.28 -5.98 10.92
C GLY A 47 -16.33 -5.23 9.97
N LYS A 48 -15.89 -4.03 10.35
CA LYS A 48 -15.07 -3.12 9.52
C LYS A 48 -13.72 -2.83 10.17
N LEU A 49 -12.65 -2.95 9.41
CA LEU A 49 -11.35 -2.37 9.74
C LEU A 49 -11.44 -0.85 9.58
N SER A 50 -10.98 -0.08 10.57
CA SER A 50 -10.93 1.39 10.48
C SER A 50 -9.49 1.88 10.31
N MET A 51 -9.31 2.94 9.51
CA MET A 51 -8.05 3.65 9.40
C MET A 51 -7.68 4.41 10.69
N ASP A 52 -8.65 4.68 11.58
CA ASP A 52 -8.39 5.34 12.87
C ASP A 52 -7.48 4.51 13.79
N LEU A 53 -7.40 3.19 13.55
CA LEU A 53 -6.48 2.29 14.25
C LEU A 53 -5.01 2.58 13.88
N PHE A 54 -4.76 3.20 12.73
CA PHE A 54 -3.44 3.48 12.17
C PHE A 54 -3.24 5.00 12.09
N GLY A 55 -2.70 5.62 13.12
CA GLY A 55 -2.46 7.07 13.12
C GLY A 55 -1.42 7.51 12.07
N GLU A 56 -1.68 8.57 11.32
CA GLU A 56 -0.76 9.10 10.30
C GLU A 56 0.61 9.53 10.87
N ASP A 57 1.70 9.13 10.23
CA ASP A 57 3.05 9.67 10.45
C ASP A 57 3.50 10.61 9.32
N TRP A 58 3.60 11.90 9.64
CA TRP A 58 4.01 12.94 8.70
C TRP A 58 5.47 12.79 8.25
N ASN A 59 6.35 12.22 9.09
CA ASN A 59 7.75 11.97 8.71
C ASN A 59 7.86 10.84 7.68
N ALA A 60 6.92 9.90 7.71
CA ALA A 60 6.77 8.85 6.70
C ALA A 60 5.94 9.31 5.48
N SER A 61 5.49 10.58 5.46
CA SER A 61 4.59 11.14 4.45
C SER A 61 3.30 10.33 4.26
N GLN A 62 2.74 9.86 5.37
CA GLN A 62 1.46 9.14 5.40
C GLN A 62 0.28 10.09 5.47
N PHE A 63 -0.57 10.05 4.45
CA PHE A 63 -1.81 10.81 4.41
C PHE A 63 -2.94 9.89 3.98
N TRP A 64 -3.98 9.80 4.79
CA TRP A 64 -5.06 8.86 4.51
C TRP A 64 -6.14 9.51 3.64
N TYR A 65 -6.55 8.81 2.58
CA TYR A 65 -7.74 9.13 1.82
C TYR A 65 -8.98 9.23 2.71
N THR A 66 -9.94 10.04 2.29
CA THR A 66 -11.31 9.98 2.83
C THR A 66 -11.92 8.61 2.55
N ASP A 67 -12.89 8.20 3.38
CA ASP A 67 -13.61 6.93 3.20
C ASP A 67 -14.21 6.81 1.79
N ASP A 68 -14.79 7.89 1.27
CA ASP A 68 -15.38 7.92 -0.07
C ASP A 68 -14.33 7.71 -1.17
N THR A 69 -13.17 8.37 -1.06
CA THR A 69 -12.06 8.21 -2.01
C THR A 69 -11.53 6.78 -1.97
N ALA A 70 -11.21 6.27 -0.78
CA ALA A 70 -10.69 4.92 -0.60
C ALA A 70 -11.67 3.85 -1.11
N ARG A 71 -12.96 4.01 -0.79
CA ARG A 71 -14.03 3.10 -1.21
C ARG A 71 -14.22 3.13 -2.73
N LEU A 72 -14.21 4.29 -3.36
CA LEU A 72 -14.33 4.43 -4.81
C LEU A 72 -13.17 3.73 -5.53
N LEU A 73 -11.94 3.98 -5.10
CA LEU A 73 -10.74 3.34 -5.67
C LEU A 73 -10.79 1.81 -5.48
N ALA A 74 -11.16 1.34 -4.30
CA ALA A 74 -11.32 -0.08 -3.99
C ALA A 74 -12.40 -0.74 -4.87
N GLN A 75 -13.54 -0.07 -5.09
CA GLN A 75 -14.59 -0.56 -6.00
C GLN A 75 -14.10 -0.69 -7.43
N GLN A 76 -13.29 0.26 -7.93
CA GLN A 76 -12.72 0.14 -9.27
C GLN A 76 -11.73 -1.02 -9.36
N LEU A 77 -10.95 -1.28 -8.30
CA LEU A 77 -10.08 -2.47 -8.24
C LEU A 77 -10.89 -3.78 -8.16
N LEU A 78 -12.09 -3.79 -7.57
CA LEU A 78 -12.95 -4.99 -7.49
C LEU A 78 -13.86 -5.17 -8.71
N LYS A 79 -14.04 -4.15 -9.56
CA LYS A 79 -14.91 -4.23 -10.74
C LYS A 79 -14.44 -5.34 -11.68
N ASP A 80 -15.29 -6.32 -11.93
CA ASP A 80 -15.03 -7.53 -12.73
C ASP A 80 -13.93 -8.44 -12.15
N ALA A 81 -13.62 -8.34 -10.84
CA ALA A 81 -12.69 -9.25 -10.19
C ALA A 81 -13.32 -10.63 -9.98
N THR A 82 -12.48 -11.66 -10.00
CA THR A 82 -12.83 -13.07 -9.77
C THR A 82 -11.96 -13.66 -8.66
N ASP A 83 -12.18 -14.93 -8.31
CA ASP A 83 -11.33 -15.66 -7.37
C ASP A 83 -9.87 -15.76 -7.82
N GLU A 84 -9.62 -15.74 -9.13
CA GLU A 84 -8.29 -15.79 -9.74
C GLU A 84 -7.61 -14.41 -9.86
N SER A 85 -8.35 -13.34 -9.55
CA SER A 85 -7.81 -11.98 -9.59
C SER A 85 -6.84 -11.75 -8.44
N ALA A 86 -5.80 -10.97 -8.70
CA ALA A 86 -4.80 -10.59 -7.72
C ALA A 86 -4.59 -9.07 -7.71
N ILE A 87 -4.82 -8.47 -6.53
CA ILE A 87 -4.79 -7.02 -6.31
C ILE A 87 -3.58 -6.65 -5.44
N ALA A 88 -2.68 -5.83 -5.97
CA ALA A 88 -1.60 -5.21 -5.19
C ALA A 88 -1.97 -3.76 -4.83
N VAL A 89 -1.76 -3.42 -3.57
CA VAL A 89 -1.96 -2.08 -3.01
C VAL A 89 -0.60 -1.59 -2.53
N VAL A 90 0.01 -0.65 -3.25
CA VAL A 90 1.37 -0.16 -2.97
C VAL A 90 1.27 1.21 -2.29
N SER A 91 1.65 1.27 -1.01
CA SER A 91 1.66 2.49 -0.19
C SER A 91 0.31 3.20 -0.06
N ALA A 92 -0.80 2.49 -0.30
CA ALA A 92 -2.17 3.04 -0.20
C ALA A 92 -3.04 2.27 0.82
N PRO A 93 -2.66 2.22 2.12
CA PRO A 93 -3.32 1.34 3.10
C PRO A 93 -4.81 1.64 3.32
N SER A 94 -5.26 2.90 3.15
CA SER A 94 -6.69 3.25 3.20
C SER A 94 -7.50 2.52 2.14
N VAL A 95 -6.97 2.35 0.93
CA VAL A 95 -7.61 1.56 -0.13
C VAL A 95 -7.64 0.08 0.22
N TYR A 96 -6.58 -0.46 0.83
CA TYR A 96 -6.55 -1.85 1.31
C TYR A 96 -7.65 -2.10 2.36
N VAL A 97 -7.77 -1.21 3.35
CA VAL A 97 -8.82 -1.30 4.38
C VAL A 97 -10.21 -1.23 3.74
N ALA A 98 -10.42 -0.31 2.79
CA ALA A 98 -11.68 -0.24 2.04
C ALA A 98 -11.97 -1.52 1.23
N LEU A 99 -10.96 -2.12 0.58
CA LEU A 99 -11.10 -3.42 -0.11
C LEU A 99 -11.58 -4.52 0.84
N ARG A 100 -10.93 -4.67 2.00
CA ARG A 100 -11.30 -5.67 3.01
C ARG A 100 -12.73 -5.47 3.51
N ASN A 101 -13.11 -4.22 3.79
CA ASN A 101 -14.45 -3.88 4.24
C ASN A 101 -15.52 -4.19 3.19
N ILE A 102 -15.30 -3.85 1.91
CA ILE A 102 -16.25 -4.16 0.83
C ILE A 102 -16.44 -5.67 0.67
N LEU A 103 -15.35 -6.45 0.72
CA LEU A 103 -15.40 -7.91 0.61
C LEU A 103 -16.16 -8.55 1.79
N ALA A 104 -16.01 -8.01 2.99
CA ALA A 104 -16.73 -8.45 4.18
C ALA A 104 -18.23 -8.08 4.12
N GLU A 105 -18.55 -6.83 3.73
CA GLU A 105 -19.92 -6.31 3.64
C GLU A 105 -20.79 -7.10 2.65
N ASN A 106 -20.24 -7.40 1.47
CA ASN A 106 -21.00 -8.03 0.39
C ASN A 106 -21.14 -9.54 0.54
N GLN A 107 -20.63 -10.14 1.63
CA GLN A 107 -20.41 -11.58 1.75
C GLN A 107 -19.82 -12.14 0.44
N SER A 108 -18.86 -11.39 -0.12
CA SER A 108 -18.52 -11.51 -1.54
C SER A 108 -18.27 -12.98 -1.90
N THR A 109 -18.95 -13.43 -2.94
CA THR A 109 -18.76 -14.78 -3.48
C THR A 109 -17.37 -14.97 -4.05
N ILE A 110 -16.68 -13.86 -4.36
CA ILE A 110 -15.30 -13.83 -4.83
C ILE A 110 -14.32 -13.53 -3.69
N LYS A 111 -13.16 -14.17 -3.73
CA LYS A 111 -12.04 -14.02 -2.81
C LYS A 111 -10.75 -13.80 -3.59
N PRO A 112 -10.56 -12.61 -4.18
CA PRO A 112 -9.32 -12.30 -4.89
C PRO A 112 -8.14 -12.34 -3.92
N THR A 113 -6.95 -12.59 -4.46
CA THR A 113 -5.71 -12.46 -3.68
C THR A 113 -5.42 -10.99 -3.44
N LEU A 114 -5.18 -10.61 -2.18
CA LEU A 114 -4.79 -9.23 -1.81
C LEU A 114 -3.34 -9.20 -1.37
N CYS A 115 -2.65 -8.10 -1.66
CA CYS A 115 -1.32 -7.83 -1.14
C CYS A 115 -1.16 -6.32 -0.86
N LEU A 116 -0.90 -5.96 0.38
CA LEU A 116 -0.53 -4.62 0.82
C LEU A 116 0.99 -4.54 0.93
N LEU A 117 1.59 -3.72 0.08
CA LEU A 117 3.00 -3.35 0.16
C LEU A 117 3.08 -2.05 0.96
N GLU A 118 3.56 -2.11 2.21
CA GLU A 118 3.70 -0.92 3.05
C GLU A 118 5.01 -0.87 3.84
N TYR A 119 5.52 0.34 4.06
CA TYR A 119 6.65 0.62 4.94
C TYR A 119 6.27 0.49 6.41
N ASP A 120 5.06 0.91 6.77
CA ASP A 120 4.60 0.91 8.14
C ASP A 120 4.23 -0.50 8.63
N ARG A 121 5.06 -1.00 9.54
CA ARG A 121 4.94 -2.32 10.13
C ARG A 121 3.72 -2.48 11.04
N ARG A 122 3.02 -1.40 11.41
CA ARG A 122 1.73 -1.52 12.11
C ARG A 122 0.72 -2.29 11.26
N PHE A 123 0.83 -2.25 9.93
CA PHE A 123 -0.01 -3.03 9.04
C PHE A 123 0.37 -4.53 8.99
N GLU A 124 1.43 -5.00 9.65
CA GLU A 124 1.71 -6.44 9.78
C GLU A 124 0.52 -7.21 10.41
N VAL A 125 -0.38 -6.51 11.13
CA VAL A 125 -1.60 -7.09 11.71
C VAL A 125 -2.55 -7.69 10.67
N VAL A 126 -2.43 -7.29 9.39
CA VAL A 126 -3.23 -7.86 8.29
C VAL A 126 -2.69 -9.21 7.79
N GLY A 127 -1.61 -9.69 8.39
CA GLY A 127 -1.11 -11.06 8.25
C GLY A 127 -0.58 -11.35 6.86
N ALA A 128 -1.10 -12.41 6.23
CA ALA A 128 -0.60 -12.92 4.96
C ALA A 128 -0.74 -11.94 3.78
N ASP A 129 -1.60 -10.92 3.92
CA ASP A 129 -1.76 -9.88 2.91
C ASP A 129 -0.61 -8.85 2.97
N PHE A 130 0.16 -8.75 4.07
CA PHE A 130 1.21 -7.74 4.24
C PHE A 130 2.56 -8.16 3.66
N GLU A 131 3.19 -7.27 2.89
CA GLU A 131 4.58 -7.33 2.46
C GLU A 131 5.28 -6.02 2.86
N PHE A 132 6.37 -6.12 3.65
CA PHE A 132 7.15 -4.94 4.00
C PHE A 132 7.79 -4.34 2.74
N TYR A 133 7.53 -3.06 2.50
CA TYR A 133 7.98 -2.37 1.30
C TYR A 133 8.71 -1.08 1.64
N ASP A 134 9.96 -0.97 1.18
CA ASP A 134 10.73 0.25 1.19
C ASP A 134 11.01 0.68 -0.26
N PHE A 135 10.45 1.83 -0.66
CA PHE A 135 10.64 2.36 -2.01
C PHE A 135 12.11 2.60 -2.34
N GLN A 136 12.99 2.81 -1.35
CA GLN A 136 14.44 2.94 -1.56
C GLN A 136 15.07 1.63 -2.06
N GLN A 137 14.45 0.49 -1.74
CA GLN A 137 14.84 -0.85 -2.18
C GLN A 137 13.66 -1.51 -2.93
N PRO A 138 13.23 -0.96 -4.08
CA PRO A 138 11.92 -1.23 -4.68
C PRO A 138 11.71 -2.67 -5.16
N LEU A 139 12.80 -3.45 -5.28
CA LEU A 139 12.81 -4.84 -5.72
C LEU A 139 13.24 -5.82 -4.62
N ARG A 140 13.43 -5.35 -3.37
CA ARG A 140 13.65 -6.23 -2.21
C ARG A 140 12.31 -6.79 -1.74
N LEU A 141 11.70 -7.58 -2.61
CA LEU A 141 10.39 -8.18 -2.45
C LEU A 141 10.49 -9.68 -2.59
N SER A 142 9.53 -10.40 -2.01
CA SER A 142 9.39 -11.83 -2.22
C SER A 142 9.29 -12.18 -3.70
N SER A 143 10.07 -13.17 -4.16
CA SER A 143 10.05 -13.63 -5.55
C SER A 143 8.69 -14.19 -5.98
N SER A 144 7.86 -14.61 -5.01
CA SER A 144 6.49 -15.07 -5.24
C SER A 144 5.52 -13.98 -5.74
N LEU A 145 5.89 -12.71 -5.61
CA LEU A 145 5.07 -11.57 -6.03
C LEU A 145 5.32 -11.18 -7.50
N LYS A 146 6.40 -11.69 -8.10
CA LYS A 146 6.78 -11.33 -9.47
C LYS A 146 5.73 -11.78 -10.47
N GLY A 147 5.19 -10.83 -11.24
CA GLY A 147 4.23 -11.11 -12.31
C GLY A 147 2.93 -11.75 -11.82
N LYS A 148 2.50 -11.45 -10.58
CA LYS A 148 1.34 -12.08 -9.94
C LYS A 148 0.05 -11.28 -10.08
N PHE A 149 0.13 -9.97 -10.31
CA PHE A 149 -1.02 -9.07 -10.12
C PHE A 149 -1.62 -8.58 -11.45
N ASP A 150 -2.94 -8.64 -11.58
CA ASP A 150 -3.72 -8.07 -12.70
C ASP A 150 -4.38 -6.74 -12.35
N ARG A 151 -4.36 -6.35 -11.07
CA ARG A 151 -4.89 -5.10 -10.54
C ARG A 151 -3.85 -4.49 -9.61
N ILE A 152 -3.46 -3.24 -9.86
CA ILE A 152 -2.46 -2.56 -9.04
C ILE A 152 -2.92 -1.13 -8.79
N ILE A 153 -2.82 -0.69 -7.54
CA ILE A 153 -2.87 0.71 -7.17
C ILE A 153 -1.57 1.14 -6.50
N CYS A 154 -1.10 2.34 -6.82
CA CYS A 154 0.06 2.96 -6.18
C CYS A 154 -0.30 4.33 -5.60
N ASP A 155 0.22 4.62 -4.42
CA ASP A 155 0.22 5.96 -3.82
C ASP A 155 1.58 6.25 -3.19
N PRO A 156 2.59 6.66 -3.98
CA PRO A 156 3.95 6.75 -3.49
C PRO A 156 4.11 7.91 -2.48
N PRO A 157 4.89 7.73 -1.39
CA PRO A 157 4.92 8.66 -0.27
C PRO A 157 5.50 10.05 -0.60
N PHE A 158 6.30 10.18 -1.67
CA PHE A 158 6.99 11.43 -1.98
C PHE A 158 6.68 11.94 -3.40
N LEU A 159 6.51 13.27 -3.50
CA LEU A 159 6.35 14.00 -4.77
C LEU A 159 7.71 14.24 -5.44
N SER A 160 8.45 13.18 -5.74
CA SER A 160 9.75 13.23 -6.41
C SER A 160 9.84 12.22 -7.55
N GLU A 161 10.51 12.59 -8.65
CA GLU A 161 10.69 11.70 -9.80
C GLU A 161 11.37 10.38 -9.42
N ASP A 162 12.32 10.40 -8.49
CA ASP A 162 13.01 9.19 -8.01
C ASP A 162 12.03 8.23 -7.29
N CYS A 163 11.19 8.75 -6.40
CA CYS A 163 10.17 7.95 -5.71
C CYS A 163 9.17 7.36 -6.72
N GLN A 164 8.64 8.18 -7.62
CA GLN A 164 7.69 7.74 -8.65
C GLN A 164 8.30 6.70 -9.59
N THR A 165 9.55 6.89 -10.02
CA THR A 165 10.27 5.92 -10.87
C THR A 165 10.47 4.60 -10.15
N LYS A 166 10.89 4.63 -8.87
CA LYS A 166 11.09 3.41 -8.07
C LYS A 166 9.79 2.66 -7.82
N THR A 167 8.68 3.36 -7.54
CA THR A 167 7.38 2.72 -7.42
C THR A 167 6.90 2.15 -8.76
N ALA A 168 7.15 2.81 -9.89
CA ALA A 168 6.87 2.23 -11.21
C ALA A 168 7.68 0.96 -11.49
N LEU A 169 8.94 0.88 -11.04
CA LEU A 169 9.74 -0.35 -11.11
C LEU A 169 9.10 -1.48 -10.30
N THR A 170 8.60 -1.18 -9.10
CA THR A 170 7.85 -2.13 -8.26
C THR A 170 6.56 -2.58 -8.96
N ALA A 171 5.73 -1.65 -9.44
CA ALA A 171 4.49 -1.96 -10.14
C ALA A 171 4.73 -2.88 -11.34
N ARG A 172 5.78 -2.60 -12.14
CA ARG A 172 6.18 -3.44 -13.26
C ARG A 172 6.63 -4.84 -12.84
N TYR A 173 7.34 -4.94 -11.72
CA TYR A 173 7.77 -6.23 -11.18
C TYR A 173 6.57 -7.09 -10.75
N LEU A 174 5.54 -6.46 -10.17
CA LEU A 174 4.33 -7.11 -9.68
C LEU A 174 3.36 -7.52 -10.80
N ALA A 175 3.26 -6.73 -11.86
CA ALA A 175 2.23 -6.90 -12.89
C ALA A 175 2.40 -8.17 -13.74
N LYS A 176 1.31 -8.92 -13.95
CA LYS A 176 1.24 -10.08 -14.88
C LYS A 176 1.63 -9.68 -16.31
N ALA A 177 1.22 -8.49 -16.73
CA ALA A 177 1.53 -7.91 -18.03
C ALA A 177 1.85 -6.41 -17.88
N TRP A 178 2.74 -5.88 -18.74
CA TRP A 178 3.20 -4.49 -18.70
C TRP A 178 3.18 -3.80 -20.08
N GLU A 179 2.29 -4.23 -20.96
CA GLU A 179 2.11 -3.64 -22.29
C GLU A 179 0.62 -3.69 -22.65
N THR A 180 0.14 -2.71 -23.40
CA THR A 180 -1.21 -2.71 -23.98
C THR A 180 -1.24 -3.63 -25.20
N GLN A 181 -1.44 -4.93 -25.03
CA GLN A 181 -1.62 -5.87 -26.15
C GLN A 181 -3.06 -6.36 -26.28
N ALA A 182 -3.86 -6.32 -25.21
CA ALA A 182 -5.30 -6.61 -25.24
C ALA A 182 -6.12 -5.74 -24.26
N GLU A 183 -7.45 -5.72 -24.44
CA GLU A 183 -8.43 -5.00 -23.60
C GLU A 183 -8.50 -5.51 -22.13
N GLN A 184 -7.69 -6.49 -21.71
CA GLN A 184 -7.83 -7.19 -20.43
C GLN A 184 -6.51 -7.40 -19.63
N ASP A 185 -5.42 -6.69 -19.93
CA ASP A 185 -4.09 -7.09 -19.43
C ASP A 185 -3.73 -6.62 -18.01
N LEU A 186 -4.10 -5.40 -17.61
CA LEU A 186 -3.77 -4.85 -16.30
C LEU A 186 -4.74 -3.71 -15.97
N ARG A 187 -5.38 -3.74 -14.80
CA ARG A 187 -6.10 -2.58 -14.27
C ARG A 187 -5.16 -1.80 -13.35
N PHE A 188 -4.76 -0.60 -13.76
CA PHE A 188 -3.77 0.20 -13.04
C PHE A 188 -4.34 1.55 -12.61
N ILE A 189 -4.05 1.93 -11.35
CA ILE A 189 -4.32 3.23 -10.78
C ILE A 189 -3.03 3.75 -10.11
N SER A 190 -2.71 5.02 -10.27
CA SER A 190 -1.72 5.71 -9.45
C SER A 190 -2.34 7.02 -8.95
N CYS A 191 -2.21 7.31 -7.67
CA CYS A 191 -2.57 8.60 -7.10
C CYS A 191 -1.30 9.28 -6.60
N THR A 192 -1.10 10.54 -6.96
CA THR A 192 0.03 11.36 -6.49
C THR A 192 -0.24 12.83 -6.80
N GLY A 193 0.70 13.72 -6.50
CA GLY A 193 0.60 15.14 -6.80
C GLY A 193 0.44 15.44 -8.30
N GLU A 194 -0.40 16.43 -8.59
CA GLU A 194 -0.53 17.14 -9.87
C GLU A 194 0.80 17.39 -10.62
N ARG A 195 1.84 17.81 -9.90
CA ARG A 195 3.13 18.23 -10.46
C ARG A 195 3.92 17.06 -11.02
N MET A 196 3.55 15.84 -10.67
CA MET A 196 4.16 14.62 -11.19
C MET A 196 3.53 14.16 -12.51
N GLU A 197 2.47 14.82 -13.01
CA GLU A 197 1.72 14.39 -14.20
C GLU A 197 2.60 14.02 -15.40
N SER A 198 3.50 14.92 -15.81
CA SER A 198 4.38 14.69 -16.96
C SER A 198 5.29 13.47 -16.76
N HIS A 199 5.72 13.23 -15.53
CA HIS A 199 6.55 12.10 -15.16
C HIS A 199 5.76 10.80 -15.15
N ILE A 200 4.57 10.79 -14.52
CA ILE A 200 3.66 9.64 -14.44
C ILE A 200 3.26 9.15 -15.83
N VAL A 201 2.77 10.05 -16.68
CA VAL A 201 2.37 9.72 -18.06
C VAL A 201 3.53 9.11 -18.85
N ARG A 202 4.76 9.58 -18.61
CA ARG A 202 5.97 9.05 -19.27
C ARG A 202 6.36 7.65 -18.75
N ILE A 203 6.45 7.46 -17.43
CA ILE A 203 6.96 6.18 -16.88
C ILE A 203 5.96 5.02 -17.03
N TYR A 204 4.67 5.33 -17.09
CA TYR A 204 3.60 4.34 -17.31
C TYR A 204 3.07 4.33 -18.75
N ALA A 205 3.75 4.98 -19.70
CA ALA A 205 3.30 5.09 -21.09
C ALA A 205 2.98 3.72 -21.75
N LYS A 206 3.76 2.68 -21.41
CA LYS A 206 3.58 1.32 -21.95
C LYS A 206 2.24 0.68 -21.62
N ILE A 207 1.63 1.07 -20.50
CA ILE A 207 0.35 0.55 -20.03
C ILE A 207 -0.79 1.54 -20.25
N GLY A 208 -0.55 2.64 -20.98
CA GLY A 208 -1.59 3.59 -21.40
C GLY A 208 -2.17 4.47 -20.28
N VAL A 209 -1.41 4.71 -19.20
CA VAL A 209 -1.87 5.55 -18.08
C VAL A 209 -1.99 7.02 -18.50
N LYS A 210 -3.11 7.64 -18.13
CA LYS A 210 -3.43 9.05 -18.36
C LYS A 210 -4.05 9.66 -17.11
N THR A 211 -3.98 10.98 -17.03
CA THR A 211 -4.62 11.78 -15.97
C THR A 211 -6.15 11.66 -16.08
N THR A 212 -6.81 11.41 -14.97
CA THR A 212 -8.28 11.28 -14.90
C THR A 212 -8.94 12.56 -14.41
N THR A 213 -10.26 12.66 -14.59
CA THR A 213 -11.08 13.74 -14.02
C THR A 213 -11.30 13.60 -12.52
N PHE A 214 -10.96 12.45 -11.91
CA PHE A 214 -11.14 12.22 -10.48
C PHE A 214 -10.03 12.89 -9.66
N GLU A 215 -10.44 13.51 -8.55
CA GLU A 215 -9.58 14.26 -7.63
C GLU A 215 -9.65 13.58 -6.25
N PRO A 216 -8.61 12.84 -5.83
CA PRO A 216 -8.58 12.16 -4.54
C PRO A 216 -8.57 13.15 -3.37
N GLU A 217 -9.40 12.88 -2.35
CA GLU A 217 -9.48 13.68 -1.13
C GLU A 217 -8.86 12.95 0.07
N HIS A 218 -8.30 13.71 1.00
CA HIS A 218 -7.62 13.19 2.20
C HIS A 218 -8.31 13.67 3.48
N SER A 219 -8.40 12.79 4.48
CA SER A 219 -9.19 12.98 5.70
C SER A 219 -8.77 14.19 6.54
N LYS A 220 -7.49 14.56 6.54
CA LYS A 220 -6.99 15.75 7.25
C LYS A 220 -6.70 16.94 6.34
N GLY A 221 -7.08 16.84 5.07
CA GLY A 221 -6.71 17.79 4.03
C GLY A 221 -5.22 17.75 3.71
N LEU A 222 -4.87 18.09 2.47
CA LEU A 222 -3.49 18.24 2.02
C LEU A 222 -3.36 19.56 1.28
N GLY A 223 -2.24 20.25 1.51
CA GLY A 223 -1.94 21.51 0.81
C GLY A 223 -1.51 21.31 -0.65
N ASN A 224 -1.15 20.08 -1.04
CA ASN A 224 -0.80 19.73 -2.41
C ASN A 224 -2.05 19.25 -3.16
N GLU A 225 -2.19 19.65 -4.42
CA GLU A 225 -3.25 19.15 -5.29
C GLU A 225 -2.91 17.72 -5.74
N PHE A 226 -3.77 16.76 -5.40
CA PHE A 226 -3.61 15.37 -5.82
C PHE A 226 -4.42 15.06 -7.09
N ARG A 227 -3.92 14.11 -7.86
CA ARG A 227 -4.54 13.61 -9.09
C ARG A 227 -4.57 12.09 -9.07
N CYS A 228 -5.62 11.55 -9.68
CA CYS A 228 -5.70 10.14 -10.03
C CYS A 228 -5.30 9.94 -11.50
N TYR A 229 -4.44 8.98 -11.75
CA TYR A 229 -3.98 8.54 -13.05
C TYR A 229 -4.36 7.07 -13.25
N SER A 230 -4.91 6.71 -14.40
CA SER A 230 -5.35 5.34 -14.66
C SER A 230 -5.16 4.96 -16.13
N ASN A 231 -5.12 3.66 -16.41
CA ASN A 231 -5.16 3.14 -17.77
C ASN A 231 -6.57 2.77 -18.27
N PHE A 232 -7.62 3.19 -17.56
CA PHE A 232 -9.01 2.92 -17.92
C PHE A 232 -9.93 4.05 -17.48
N GLU A 233 -11.03 4.23 -18.20
CA GLU A 233 -12.15 5.08 -17.78
C GLU A 233 -13.22 4.25 -17.05
N CYS A 234 -14.02 4.88 -16.21
CA CYS A 234 -15.11 4.22 -15.48
C CYS A 234 -16.25 5.21 -15.23
N ASP A 235 -17.36 4.78 -14.63
CA ASP A 235 -18.51 5.67 -14.41
C ASP A 235 -18.17 6.91 -13.54
N SER A 236 -17.15 6.79 -12.70
CA SER A 236 -16.67 7.86 -11.81
C SER A 236 -15.63 8.80 -12.45
N TRP A 237 -14.99 8.42 -13.56
CA TRP A 237 -13.97 9.29 -14.20
C TRP A 237 -13.78 9.07 -15.70
N ARG A 238 -13.31 10.12 -16.36
CA ARG A 238 -12.81 10.11 -17.75
C ARG A 238 -11.35 10.56 -17.77
N TRP A 239 -10.65 10.33 -18.87
CA TRP A 239 -9.34 10.93 -19.07
C TRP A 239 -9.48 12.42 -19.38
N ARG A 240 -8.61 13.24 -18.80
CA ARG A 240 -8.55 14.65 -19.13
C ARG A 240 -8.08 14.81 -20.58
N SER A 241 -8.73 15.72 -21.30
CA SER A 241 -8.26 16.12 -22.63
C SER A 241 -6.90 16.79 -22.50
N SER A 242 -5.94 16.33 -23.30
CA SER A 242 -4.60 16.93 -23.39
C SER A 242 -4.63 18.27 -24.12
#